data_AF-A0A418W0I7-F1
#
_entry.id   AF-A0A418W0I7-F1
#
_cell.length_a   1.000
_cell.length_b   1.000
_cell.length_c   1.000
_cell.angle_alpha   90.00
_cell.angle_beta   90.00
_cell.angle_gamma   90.00
#
_symmetry.space_group_name_H-M   'P 1'
#
loop_
_entity.id
_entity.type
_entity.pdbx_description
1 polymer ?
#
loop_
_entity_poly.entity_id
_entity_poly.type
_entity_poly.pdbx_seq_one_letter_code
_entity_poly.pdbx_strand_id
1 'polypeptide(L)' 'MREEPDRLVFLDETATTTKMTRLRGRAKRGQRFKAKAPFGHWGTQTFIAALRCDGVALEKWRAF' A
#
# COMPACT_ATOMS: atom_id res chain seq x y z
N MET A 1 -30.03 -11.99 2.67
CA MET A 1 -28.65 -11.52 2.43
C MET A 1 -28.61 -10.12 1.81
N ARG A 2 -29.39 -9.81 0.75
CA ARG A 2 -29.48 -8.45 0.19
C ARG A 2 -30.06 -7.39 1.13
N GLU A 3 -30.96 -7.80 2.03
CA GLU A 3 -31.70 -6.90 2.93
C GLU A 3 -30.96 -6.53 4.23
N GLU A 4 -29.82 -7.16 4.53
CA GLU A 4 -29.07 -6.98 5.79
C GLU A 4 -27.59 -6.69 5.50
N PRO A 5 -27.25 -5.47 5.02
CA PRO A 5 -25.91 -5.13 4.55
C PRO A 5 -24.84 -5.21 5.65
N ASP A 6 -25.21 -5.02 6.92
CA ASP A 6 -24.30 -5.06 8.07
C ASP A 6 -23.70 -6.45 8.33
N ARG A 7 -24.28 -7.49 7.73
CA ARG A 7 -23.77 -8.87 7.80
C ARG A 7 -22.70 -9.16 6.75
N LEU A 8 -22.49 -8.27 5.79
CA LEU A 8 -21.50 -8.45 4.73
C LEU A 8 -20.09 -8.19 5.29
N VAL A 9 -19.15 -9.01 4.79
CA VAL A 9 -17.73 -8.85 5.06
C VAL A 9 -17.01 -8.85 3.72
N PHE A 10 -16.32 -7.76 3.42
CA PHE A 10 -15.49 -7.66 2.23
C PHE A 10 -14.09 -8.13 2.58
N LEU A 11 -13.62 -9.18 1.91
CA LEU A 11 -12.27 -9.71 2.06
C LEU A 11 -11.47 -9.33 0.83
N ASP A 12 -10.31 -8.71 1.04
CA ASP A 12 -9.39 -8.38 -0.03
C ASP A 12 -7.95 -8.61 0.41
N GLU A 13 -7.09 -8.84 -0.59
CA GLU A 13 -5.65 -8.91 -0.42
C GLU A 13 -5.00 -7.74 -1.15
N THR A 14 -4.29 -6.89 -0.40
CA THR A 14 -3.60 -5.72 -0.96
C THR A 14 -2.11 -5.77 -0.64
N ALA A 15 -1.29 -5.36 -1.60
CA ALA A 15 0.16 -5.33 -1.48
C ALA A 15 0.74 -3.92 -1.66
N THR A 16 1.72 -3.57 -0.84
CA THR A 16 2.49 -2.31 -0.94
C THR A 16 3.95 -2.62 -1.20
N THR A 17 4.50 -2.05 -2.27
CA THR A 17 5.93 -2.18 -2.58
C THR A 17 6.75 -1.11 -1.85
N THR A 18 7.93 -1.48 -1.36
CA THR A 18 8.88 -0.54 -0.76
C THR A 18 9.69 0.23 -1.80
N LYS A 19 9.37 0.10 -3.10
CA LYS A 19 9.90 0.93 -4.20
C LYS A 19 9.42 2.39 -4.08
N MET A 20 9.93 3.10 -3.08
CA MET A 20 9.53 4.47 -2.75
C MET A 20 10.46 5.52 -3.38
N THR A 21 11.10 5.18 -4.50
CA THR A 21 11.92 6.14 -5.24
C THR A 21 11.02 7.04 -6.08
N ARG A 22 11.15 8.36 -5.91
CA ARG A 22 10.38 9.34 -6.68
C ARG A 22 10.65 9.19 -8.18
N LEU A 23 9.59 9.06 -8.97
CA LEU A 23 9.69 8.98 -10.44
C LEU A 23 10.14 10.29 -11.08
N ARG A 24 9.85 11.43 -10.46
CA ARG A 24 10.13 12.75 -11.02
C ARG A 24 10.65 13.72 -9.95
N GLY A 25 11.60 14.55 -10.37
CA GLY A 25 12.17 15.65 -9.61
C GLY A 25 11.92 16.99 -10.27
N ARG A 26 12.09 18.06 -9.50
CA ARG A 26 12.07 19.44 -10.03
C ARG A 26 13.34 20.15 -9.60
N ALA A 27 13.96 20.85 -10.55
CA ALA A 27 15.11 21.71 -10.32
C ALA A 27 14.93 22.99 -11.13
N LYS A 28 15.63 24.07 -10.74
CA LYS A 28 15.67 25.29 -11.54
C LYS A 28 16.26 25.00 -12.92
N ARG A 29 15.86 25.78 -13.93
CA ARG A 29 16.40 25.67 -15.29
C ARG A 29 17.93 25.79 -15.26
N GLY A 30 18.61 24.90 -15.97
CA GLY A 30 20.08 24.84 -16.00
C GLY A 30 20.72 24.10 -14.82
N GLN A 31 19.95 23.60 -13.85
CA GLN A 31 20.48 22.84 -12.72
C GLN A 31 20.14 21.35 -12.81
N ARG A 32 21.11 20.50 -12.47
CA ARG A 32 20.91 19.05 -12.36
C ARG A 32 20.11 18.72 -11.09
N PHE A 33 18.99 18.02 -11.25
CA PHE A 33 18.25 17.46 -10.11
C PHE A 33 19.05 16.31 -9.48
N LYS A 34 19.40 16.44 -8.20
CA LYS A 34 20.07 15.40 -7.41
C LYS A 34 19.06 14.80 -6.43
N ALA A 35 18.95 13.48 -6.42
CA ALA A 35 18.15 12.73 -5.46
C ALA A 35 18.87 11.45 -5.06
N LYS A 36 18.46 10.88 -3.92
CA LYS A 36 18.92 9.59 -3.44
C LYS A 36 17.79 8.58 -3.58
N ALA A 37 18.14 7.34 -3.93
CA ALA A 37 17.25 6.20 -3.84
C ALA A 37 17.77 5.30 -2.71
N PRO A 38 16.89 4.66 -1.92
CA PRO A 38 17.29 3.58 -1.05
C PRO A 38 18.08 2.51 -1.82
N PHE A 39 19.18 2.02 -1.22
CA PHE A 39 20.03 0.97 -1.79
C PHE A 39 19.63 -0.39 -1.20
N GLY A 40 19.61 -1.45 -2.01
CA GLY A 40 19.25 -2.81 -1.59
C GLY A 40 18.06 -3.39 -2.34
N HIS A 41 17.56 -4.53 -1.86
CA HIS A 41 16.39 -5.19 -2.44
C HIS A 41 15.11 -4.50 -2.02
N TRP A 42 14.24 -4.26 -3.00
CA TRP A 42 12.89 -3.78 -2.75
C TRP A 42 12.00 -4.93 -2.34
N GLY A 43 11.22 -4.70 -1.29
CA GLY A 43 10.24 -5.64 -0.78
C GLY A 43 8.84 -5.34 -1.29
N THR A 44 7.96 -6.32 -1.16
CA THR A 44 6.52 -6.13 -1.24
C THR A 44 5.94 -6.71 0.04
N GLN A 45 5.18 -5.90 0.77
CA GLN A 45 4.42 -6.33 1.93
C GLN A 45 2.98 -6.54 1.49
N THR A 46 2.43 -7.70 1.79
CA THR A 46 1.05 -8.04 1.47
C THR A 46 0.29 -8.27 2.76
N PHE A 47 -0.93 -7.74 2.82
CA PHE A 47 -1.84 -8.00 3.93
C PHE A 47 -3.21 -8.37 3.38
N ILE A 48 -3.89 -9.23 4.13
CA ILE A 48 -5.28 -9.57 3.90
C ILE A 48 -6.09 -8.87 4.98
N ALA A 49 -7.15 -8.17 4.57
CA ALA A 49 -8.03 -7.47 5.49
C ALA A 49 -9.50 -7.77 5.21
N ALA A 50 -10.27 -7.79 6.30
CA ALA A 50 -11.72 -7.88 6.27
C ALA A 50 -12.35 -6.54 6.65
N LEU A 51 -13.20 -6.00 5.79
CA LEU A 51 -13.94 -4.75 6.00
C LEU A 51 -15.43 -5.04 6.26
N ARG A 52 -15.95 -4.46 7.34
CA ARG A 52 -17.35 -4.45 7.75
C ARG A 52 -17.90 -3.02 7.74
N CYS A 53 -19.20 -2.86 7.98
CA CYS A 53 -19.87 -1.56 8.06
C CYS A 53 -19.34 -0.66 9.18
N ASP A 54 -18.78 -1.24 10.24
CA ASP A 54 -18.23 -0.58 11.42
C ASP A 54 -16.70 -0.43 11.40
N GLY A 55 -16.03 -0.98 10.38
CA GLY A 55 -14.60 -0.78 10.16
C GLY A 55 -13.84 -2.05 9.76
N VAL A 56 -12.52 -2.00 9.91
CA VAL A 56 -11.62 -3.12 9.60
C VAL A 56 -11.60 -4.07 10.79
N ALA A 57 -12.01 -5.32 10.57
CA ALA A 57 -12.23 -6.29 11.64
C ALA A 57 -11.04 -7.22 11.89
N LEU A 58 -10.24 -7.51 10.86
CA LEU A 58 -9.11 -8.42 10.97
C LEU A 58 -8.01 -8.03 10.00
N GLU A 59 -6.78 -8.03 10.50
CA GLU A 59 -5.56 -7.81 9.72
C GLU A 59 -4.60 -8.99 9.95
N LYS A 60 -4.07 -9.55 8.86
CA LYS A 60 -2.96 -10.51 8.95
C LYS A 60 -1.81 -10.04 8.08
N TRP A 61 -0.71 -9.69 8.74
CA TRP A 61 0.54 -9.34 8.08
C TRP A 61 1.29 -10.59 7.67
N ARG A 62 1.63 -10.71 6.38
CA ARG A 62 2.72 -11.60 5.94
C ARG A 62 3.94 -10.73 5.70
N ALA A 63 4.93 -10.89 6.57
CA ALA A 63 6.26 -10.33 6.36
C ALA A 63 7.14 -11.40 5.71
N PHE A 64 7.62 -11.08 4.50
CA PHE A 64 8.72 -11.71 3.74
C PHE A 64 8.76 -13.25 3.75
#